data_AF-A0A9D2W5R9-F1
#
_entry.id   AF-A0A9D2W5R9-F1
#
_cell.length_a   1.000
_cell.length_b   1.000
_cell.length_c   1.000
_cell.angle_alpha   90.00
_cell.angle_beta   90.00
_cell.angle_gamma   90.00
#
_symmetry.space_group_name_H-M   'P 1'
#
loop_
_entity.id
_entity.type
_entity.pdbx_description
1 polymer ?
#
loop_
_entity_poly.entity_id
_entity_poly.type
_entity_poly.pdbx_seq_one_letter_code
_entity_poly.pdbx_strand_id
1 'polypeptide(L)'
;MKDKLFDICKYILMGLMGLIVLFVILTLVKGQDGTDMEMKFTYVFIIIAALAMILSPIYGMIIDPKSIKGVLIAIGLAVVVALLALLLSRGSTLPAEYLEGMNITPKIESFVDWAIMCVYILVGATIASIIFSSVWKLIK
;
A
#
# COMPACT_ATOMS: atom_id res chain seq x y z
N MET A 1 -1.57 -1.52 -28.44
CA MET A 1 -0.40 -0.63 -28.49
C MET A 1 0.50 -1.05 -27.34
N LYS A 2 1.63 -1.70 -27.63
CA LYS A 2 2.59 -2.16 -26.61
C LYS A 2 3.61 -1.03 -26.47
N ASP A 3 3.21 -0.01 -25.72
CA ASP A 3 3.97 1.24 -25.65
C ASP A 3 5.25 1.02 -24.85
N LYS A 4 6.35 1.64 -25.27
CA LYS A 4 7.66 1.56 -24.58
C LYS A 4 7.53 1.90 -23.08
N LEU A 5 6.59 2.77 -22.73
CA LEU A 5 6.25 3.13 -21.35
C LEU A 5 5.74 1.93 -20.54
N PHE A 6 4.88 1.09 -21.12
CA PHE A 6 4.32 -0.08 -20.45
C PHE A 6 5.41 -1.11 -20.14
N ASP A 7 6.30 -1.36 -21.10
CA ASP A 7 7.43 -2.27 -20.89
C ASP A 7 8.39 -1.72 -19.81
N ILE A 8 8.70 -0.42 -19.81
CA ILE A 8 9.50 0.23 -18.75
C ILE A 8 8.85 0.07 -17.37
N CYS A 9 7.56 0.40 -17.23
CA CYS A 9 6.84 0.24 -15.97
C CYS A 9 6.86 -1.21 -15.47
N LYS A 10 6.71 -2.18 -16.38
CA LYS A 10 6.77 -3.60 -16.05
C LYS A 10 8.15 -3.98 -15.49
N TYR A 11 9.24 -3.57 -16.14
CA TYR A 11 10.59 -3.86 -15.66
C TYR A 11 10.91 -3.18 -14.33
N ILE A 12 10.46 -1.94 -14.13
CA ILE A 12 10.58 -1.23 -12.85
C ILE A 12 9.85 -2.00 -11.76
N LEU A 13 8.61 -2.44 -11.99
CA LEU A 13 7.84 -3.22 -11.02
C LEU A 13 8.50 -4.55 -10.69
N MET A 14 8.97 -5.30 -11.70
CA MET A 14 9.67 -6.56 -11.48
C MET A 14 10.98 -6.36 -10.70
N GLY A 15 11.71 -5.27 -10.99
CA GLY A 15 12.88 -4.88 -10.21
C GLY A 15 12.54 -4.58 -8.75
N LEU A 16 11.46 -3.82 -8.50
CA LEU A 16 10.97 -3.53 -7.15
C LEU A 16 10.57 -4.81 -6.40
N MET A 17 9.88 -5.74 -7.06
CA MET A 17 9.52 -7.03 -6.46
C MET A 17 10.75 -7.84 -6.08
N GLY A 18 11.74 -7.92 -6.97
CA GLY A 18 13.01 -8.60 -6.68
C GLY A 18 13.77 -7.95 -5.51
N LEU A 19 13.75 -6.62 -5.43
CA LEU A 19 14.37 -5.87 -4.35
C LEU A 19 13.70 -6.15 -2.99
N ILE A 20 12.37 -6.24 -2.94
CA ILE A 20 11.64 -6.62 -1.72
C ILE A 20 12.04 -8.03 -1.26
N VAL A 21 12.08 -9.01 -2.18
CA VAL A 21 12.50 -10.38 -1.86
C VAL A 21 13.94 -10.41 -1.32
N LEU A 22 14.84 -9.61 -1.90
CA LEU A 22 16.21 -9.48 -1.42
C LEU A 22 16.27 -8.91 0.00
N PHE A 23 15.46 -7.90 0.32
CA PHE A 23 15.38 -7.37 1.69
C PHE A 23 14.90 -8.41 2.70
N VAL A 24 13.87 -9.18 2.35
CA VAL A 24 13.39 -10.28 3.21
C VAL A 24 14.49 -11.33 3.44
N ILE A 25 15.25 -11.69 2.41
CA ILE A 25 16.36 -12.64 2.58
C ILE A 25 17.44 -12.04 3.48
N LEU A 26 17.78 -10.75 3.32
CA LEU A 26 18.78 -10.08 4.14
C LEU A 26 18.37 -10.01 5.62
N THR A 27 17.09 -9.78 5.92
CA THR A 27 16.60 -9.75 7.30
C THR A 27 16.59 -11.13 7.94
N LEU A 28 16.25 -12.18 7.19
CA LEU A 28 16.35 -13.56 7.65
C LEU A 28 17.80 -13.99 7.92
N VAL A 29 18.77 -13.52 7.14
CA VAL A 29 20.20 -13.89 7.29
C VAL A 29 20.91 -13.07 8.37
N LYS A 30 20.61 -11.77 8.50
CA LYS A 30 21.33 -10.85 9.39
C LYS A 30 20.61 -10.56 10.71
N GLY A 31 19.38 -11.05 10.91
CA GLY A 31 18.62 -10.78 12.12
C GLY A 31 18.39 -9.27 12.32
N GLN A 32 18.70 -8.77 13.52
CA GLN A 32 18.44 -7.36 13.89
C GLN A 32 19.10 -6.34 12.95
N ASP A 33 20.36 -6.55 12.54
CA ASP A 33 21.04 -5.64 11.61
C ASP A 33 20.37 -5.58 10.23
N GLY A 34 19.71 -6.66 9.82
CA GLY A 34 18.91 -6.70 8.60
C GLY A 34 17.62 -5.89 8.75
N THR A 35 16.94 -6.02 9.88
CA THR A 35 15.71 -5.29 10.20
C THR A 35 15.94 -3.78 10.23
N ASP A 36 17.04 -3.31 10.83
CA ASP A 36 17.35 -1.88 10.90
C ASP A 36 17.60 -1.29 9.50
N MET A 37 18.26 -2.05 8.62
CA MET A 37 18.44 -1.66 7.22
C MET A 37 17.10 -1.62 6.49
N GLU A 38 16.26 -2.65 6.64
CA GLU A 38 14.93 -2.72 6.03
C GLU A 38 14.04 -1.55 6.45
N MET A 39 14.02 -1.18 7.73
CA MET A 39 13.24 -0.05 8.23
C MET A 39 13.66 1.27 7.55
N LYS A 40 14.97 1.53 7.41
CA LYS A 40 15.47 2.73 6.72
C LYS A 40 14.99 2.81 5.28
N PHE A 41 15.08 1.71 4.54
CA PHE A 41 14.60 1.66 3.16
C PHE A 41 13.08 1.82 3.08
N THR A 42 12.33 1.19 3.99
CA THR A 42 10.88 1.30 4.06
C THR A 42 10.44 2.75 4.22
N TYR A 43 11.11 3.53 5.08
CA TYR A 43 10.82 4.96 5.21
C TYR A 43 11.03 5.74 3.90
N VAL A 44 12.10 5.42 3.14
CA VAL A 44 12.33 6.03 1.82
C VAL A 44 11.23 5.65 0.83
N PHE A 45 10.82 4.38 0.79
CA PHE A 45 9.74 3.92 -0.08
C PHE A 45 8.40 4.57 0.27
N ILE A 46 8.10 4.75 1.56
CA ILE A 46 6.89 5.46 2.01
C ILE A 46 6.89 6.90 1.49
N ILE A 47 8.02 7.61 1.56
CA ILE A 47 8.13 9.00 1.05
C ILE A 47 7.90 9.03 -0.46
N ILE A 48 8.55 8.14 -1.21
CA ILE A 48 8.38 8.06 -2.67
C ILE A 48 6.93 7.72 -3.04
N ALA A 49 6.32 6.77 -2.34
CA ALA A 49 4.94 6.38 -2.57
C ALA A 49 3.97 7.54 -2.26
N ALA A 50 4.19 8.26 -1.15
CA ALA A 50 3.38 9.42 -0.80
C ALA A 50 3.48 10.53 -1.86
N LEU A 51 4.69 10.81 -2.36
CA LEU A 51 4.89 11.77 -3.45
C LEU A 51 4.18 11.32 -4.73
N ALA A 52 4.32 10.06 -5.13
CA ALA A 52 3.67 9.52 -6.31
C ALA A 52 2.14 9.59 -6.19
N MET A 53 1.59 9.26 -5.02
CA MET A 53 0.15 9.30 -4.73
C MET A 53 -0.43 10.71 -4.86
N ILE A 54 0.33 11.75 -4.51
CA ILE A 54 -0.11 13.15 -4.60
C ILE A 54 0.12 13.70 -6.02
N LEU A 55 1.32 13.48 -6.58
CA LEU A 55 1.70 14.05 -7.88
C LEU A 55 0.95 13.43 -9.05
N SER A 56 0.64 12.13 -8.99
CA SER A 56 -0.06 11.41 -10.07
C SER A 56 -1.44 12.01 -10.41
N PRO A 57 -2.37 12.21 -9.46
CA PRO A 57 -3.66 12.81 -9.77
C PRO A 57 -3.53 14.28 -10.19
N ILE A 58 -2.58 15.05 -9.62
CA ILE A 58 -2.32 16.43 -10.02
C ILE A 58 -1.90 16.48 -11.50
N TYR A 59 -0.93 15.66 -11.87
CA TYR A 59 -0.47 15.55 -13.26
C TYR A 59 -1.58 15.10 -14.20
N GLY A 60 -2.39 14.12 -13.77
CA GLY A 60 -3.55 13.66 -14.53
C GLY A 60 -4.59 14.76 -14.80
N MET A 61 -4.86 15.61 -13.79
CA MET A 61 -5.78 16.74 -13.94
C MET A 61 -5.24 17.85 -14.86
N ILE A 62 -3.91 18.05 -14.90
CA ILE A 62 -3.27 19.02 -15.80
C ILE A 62 -3.41 18.58 -17.26
N ILE A 63 -3.24 17.28 -17.55
CA ILE A 63 -3.29 16.75 -18.91
C ILE A 63 -4.72 16.56 -19.40
N ASP A 64 -5.58 16.01 -18.55
CA ASP A 64 -6.99 15.81 -18.88
C ASP A 64 -7.87 16.29 -17.71
N PRO A 65 -8.43 17.49 -17.79
CA PRO A 65 -9.32 18.03 -16.77
C PRO A 65 -10.58 17.18 -16.55
N LYS A 66 -10.97 16.34 -17.52
CA LYS A 66 -12.13 15.44 -17.38
C LYS A 66 -11.82 14.25 -16.44
N SER A 67 -10.55 13.98 -16.17
CA SER A 67 -10.09 12.94 -15.23
C SER A 67 -10.54 13.20 -13.78
N ILE A 68 -10.97 14.42 -13.45
CA ILE A 68 -11.40 14.82 -12.10
C ILE A 68 -12.55 13.94 -11.57
N LYS A 69 -13.44 13.45 -12.45
CA LYS A 69 -14.50 12.52 -12.05
C LYS A 69 -13.94 11.19 -11.55
N GLY A 70 -12.91 10.67 -12.20
CA GLY A 70 -12.22 9.46 -11.77
C GLY A 70 -11.51 9.64 -10.44
N VAL A 71 -10.88 10.80 -10.24
CA VAL A 71 -10.23 11.15 -8.96
C VAL A 71 -11.25 11.25 -7.83
N LEU A 72 -12.41 11.88 -8.05
CA LEU A 72 -13.50 11.95 -7.07
C LEU A 72 -14.06 10.57 -6.71
N ILE A 73 -14.25 9.70 -7.69
CA ILE A 73 -14.68 8.31 -7.45
C ILE A 73 -13.63 7.56 -6.62
N ALA A 74 -12.35 7.72 -6.95
CA ALA A 74 -11.26 7.09 -6.20
C ALA A 74 -11.21 7.56 -4.74
N ILE A 75 -11.36 8.86 -4.49
CA ILE A 75 -11.47 9.41 -3.12
C ILE A 75 -12.70 8.84 -2.41
N GLY A 76 -13.86 8.81 -3.06
CA GLY A 76 -15.08 8.24 -2.49
C GLY A 76 -14.91 6.77 -2.08
N LEU A 77 -14.28 5.96 -2.94
CA LEU A 77 -13.96 4.57 -2.63
C LEU A 77 -12.96 4.44 -1.48
N ALA A 78 -11.94 5.32 -1.42
CA ALA A 78 -10.99 5.33 -0.31
C ALA A 78 -11.68 5.62 1.04
N VAL A 79 -12.67 6.53 1.06
CA VAL A 79 -13.49 6.79 2.25
C VAL A 79 -14.30 5.56 2.65
N VAL A 80 -14.92 4.86 1.69
CA VAL A 80 -15.66 3.63 1.96
C VAL A 80 -14.73 2.57 2.58
N VAL A 81 -13.53 2.38 2.02
CA VAL A 81 -12.54 1.45 2.58
C VAL A 81 -12.12 1.85 3.99
N ALA A 82 -11.84 3.14 4.21
CA ALA A 82 -11.47 3.66 5.53
C ALA A 82 -12.56 3.39 6.58
N LEU A 83 -13.84 3.60 6.23
CA LEU A 83 -14.97 3.33 7.11
C LEU A 83 -15.13 1.83 7.40
N LEU A 84 -15.00 0.98 6.38
CA LEU A 84 -15.03 -0.49 6.58
C LEU A 84 -13.89 -0.95 7.47
N ALA A 85 -12.69 -0.40 7.27
CA ALA A 85 -11.54 -0.69 8.11
C ALA A 85 -11.75 -0.24 9.56
N LEU A 86 -12.39 0.92 9.80
CA LEU A 86 -12.73 1.37 11.15
C LEU A 86 -13.69 0.40 11.85
N LEU A 87 -14.67 -0.14 11.12
CA LEU A 87 -15.64 -1.10 11.67
C LEU A 87 -15.02 -2.47 11.98
N LEU A 88 -13.98 -2.86 11.24
CA LEU A 88 -13.30 -4.15 11.39
C LEU A 88 -12.08 -4.10 12.33
N SER A 89 -11.51 -2.91 12.54
CA SER A 89 -10.39 -2.68 13.45
C SER A 89 -10.80 -2.98 14.89
N ARG A 90 -9.88 -3.59 15.64
CA ARG A 90 -10.08 -3.94 17.06
C ARG A 90 -9.55 -2.85 18.00
N GLY A 91 -8.76 -1.92 17.47
CA GLY A 91 -8.11 -0.87 18.25
C GLY A 91 -6.90 -1.37 19.02
N SER A 92 -6.58 -0.73 20.15
CA SER A 92 -5.46 -1.14 21.01
C SER A 92 -5.77 -2.45 21.71
N THR A 93 -4.91 -3.45 21.53
CA THR A 93 -5.04 -4.80 22.09
C THR A 93 -3.81 -5.26 22.86
N LEU A 94 -2.68 -4.57 22.71
CA LEU A 94 -1.44 -4.90 23.40
C LEU A 94 -1.48 -4.45 24.88
N PRO A 95 -0.84 -5.21 25.79
CA PRO A 95 -0.71 -4.79 27.19
C PRO A 95 0.10 -3.49 27.32
N ALA A 96 -0.23 -2.69 28.34
CA ALA A 96 0.43 -1.39 28.57
C ALA A 96 1.97 -1.51 28.72
N GLU A 97 2.47 -2.55 29.40
CA GLU A 97 3.91 -2.81 29.56
C GLU A 97 4.63 -3.03 28.21
N TYR A 98 3.95 -3.68 27.24
CA TYR A 98 4.48 -3.87 25.90
C TYR A 98 4.52 -2.55 25.12
N LEU A 99 3.48 -1.73 25.26
CA LEU A 99 3.40 -0.42 24.62
C LEU A 99 4.46 0.55 25.16
N GLU A 100 4.68 0.56 26.48
CA GLU A 100 5.74 1.33 27.13
C GLU A 100 7.12 0.88 26.68
N GLY A 101 7.37 -0.43 26.58
CA GLY A 101 8.63 -0.97 26.07
C GLY A 101 8.95 -0.56 24.63
N MET A 102 7.93 -0.23 23.83
CA MET A 102 8.08 0.26 22.45
C MET A 102 8.00 1.79 22.33
N ASN A 103 7.77 2.53 23.43
CA ASN A 103 7.46 3.97 23.41
C ASN A 103 6.25 4.32 22.51
N ILE A 104 5.26 3.43 22.46
CA ILE A 104 4.05 3.59 21.64
C ILE A 104 2.86 3.89 22.55
N THR A 105 1.98 4.80 22.14
CA THR A 105 0.72 5.04 22.86
C THR A 105 -0.40 4.13 22.33
N PRO A 106 -1.41 3.79 23.16
CA PRO A 106 -2.58 3.01 22.70
C PRO A 106 -3.27 3.64 21.48
N LYS A 107 -3.23 4.97 21.37
CA LYS A 107 -3.77 5.71 20.23
C LYS A 107 -3.00 5.43 18.94
N ILE A 108 -1.68 5.36 19.01
CA ILE A 108 -0.83 5.04 17.85
C ILE A 108 -1.04 3.58 17.44
N GLU A 109 -1.10 2.66 18.39
CA GLU A 109 -1.39 1.25 18.12
C GLU A 109 -2.74 1.10 17.40
N SER A 110 -3.80 1.73 17.93
CA SER A 110 -5.13 1.69 17.31
C SER A 110 -5.15 2.29 15.90
N PHE A 111 -4.34 3.31 15.64
CA PHE A 111 -4.21 3.89 14.30
C PHE A 111 -3.51 2.92 13.34
N VAL A 112 -2.46 2.25 13.81
CA VAL A 112 -1.73 1.24 13.02
C VAL A 112 -2.63 0.05 12.69
N ASP A 113 -3.41 -0.46 13.66
CA ASP A 113 -4.38 -1.54 13.43
C ASP A 113 -5.40 -1.16 12.33
N TRP A 114 -5.98 0.04 12.44
CA TRP A 114 -6.87 0.57 11.43
C TRP A 114 -6.21 0.72 10.04
N ALA A 115 -5.00 1.27 9.99
CA ALA A 115 -4.26 1.48 8.75
C ALA A 115 -3.91 0.16 8.06
N ILE A 116 -3.49 -0.85 8.83
CA ILE A 116 -3.23 -2.21 8.32
C ILE A 116 -4.53 -2.84 7.80
N MET A 117 -5.65 -2.65 8.50
CA MET A 117 -6.95 -3.15 8.04
C MET A 117 -7.37 -2.54 6.70
N CYS A 118 -7.09 -1.25 6.47
CA CYS A 118 -7.31 -0.61 5.17
C CYS A 118 -6.52 -1.31 4.06
N VAL A 119 -5.23 -1.62 4.32
CA VAL A 119 -4.39 -2.33 3.36
C VAL A 119 -4.93 -3.72 3.07
N TYR A 120 -5.36 -4.48 4.08
CA TYR A 120 -5.93 -5.82 3.87
C TYR A 120 -7.19 -5.82 3.00
N ILE A 121 -8.09 -4.86 3.21
CA ILE A 121 -9.27 -4.70 2.36
C ILE A 121 -8.86 -4.39 0.92
N LEU A 122 -7.91 -3.49 0.72
CA LEU A 122 -7.41 -3.13 -0.62
C LEU A 122 -6.74 -4.31 -1.33
N VAL A 123 -5.93 -5.09 -0.61
CA VAL A 123 -5.29 -6.29 -1.15
C VAL A 123 -6.35 -7.32 -1.55
N GLY A 124 -7.33 -7.58 -0.68
CA GLY A 124 -8.44 -8.48 -0.98
C GLY A 124 -9.25 -8.04 -2.20
N ALA A 125 -9.60 -6.75 -2.26
CA ALA A 125 -10.31 -6.16 -3.40
C ALA A 125 -9.50 -6.24 -4.70
N THR A 126 -8.18 -6.05 -4.62
CA THR A 126 -7.27 -6.15 -5.76
C THR A 126 -7.21 -7.57 -6.30
N ILE A 127 -7.02 -8.56 -5.43
CA ILE A 127 -6.98 -9.98 -5.82
C ILE A 127 -8.33 -10.38 -6.45
N ALA A 128 -9.44 -10.03 -5.81
CA ALA A 128 -10.78 -10.30 -6.32
C ALA A 128 -11.00 -9.67 -7.71
N SER A 129 -10.55 -8.43 -7.91
CA SER A 129 -10.65 -7.72 -9.19
C SER A 129 -9.82 -8.38 -10.29
N ILE A 130 -8.61 -8.86 -9.97
CA ILE A 130 -7.75 -9.56 -10.92
C ILE A 130 -8.39 -10.88 -11.35
N ILE A 131 -8.88 -11.67 -10.39
CA ILE A 131 -9.56 -12.94 -10.67
C ILE A 131 -10.80 -12.68 -11.53
N PHE A 132 -11.64 -11.73 -11.13
CA PHE A 132 -12.84 -11.38 -11.88
C PHE A 132 -12.51 -10.94 -13.31
N SER A 133 -11.53 -10.07 -13.49
CA SER A 133 -11.09 -9.61 -14.82
C SER A 133 -10.57 -10.77 -15.68
N SER A 134 -9.86 -11.72 -15.07
CA SER A 134 -9.31 -12.88 -15.78
C SER A 134 -10.41 -13.85 -16.21
N VAL A 135 -11.38 -14.13 -15.34
CA VAL A 135 -12.52 -15.01 -15.65
C VAL A 135 -13.44 -14.36 -16.69
N TRP A 136 -13.74 -13.07 -16.55
CA TRP A 136 -14.63 -12.37 -17.47
C TRP A 136 -14.11 -12.39 -18.92
N LYS A 137 -12.79 -12.26 -19.11
CA LYS A 137 -12.12 -12.38 -20.43
C LYS A 137 -12.21 -13.77 -21.06
N LEU A 138 -12.48 -14.82 -20.28
CA LEU A 138 -12.66 -16.17 -20.79
C LEU A 138 -14.11 -16.39 -21.23
N ILE A 139 -15.05 -15.67 -20.63
CA ILE A 139 -16.49 -15.75 -20.91
C ILE A 139 -16.87 -14.83 -22.09
N LYS A 140 -16.16 -13.72 -22.27
CA LYS A 140 -16.39 -12.73 -23.33
C LYS A 140 -15.08 -12.29 -23.97
#